data_AF-A0A8T3LVW2-F1
#
_entry.id   AF-A0A8T3LVW2-F1
#
_cell.length_a   1.000
_cell.length_b   1.000
_cell.length_c   1.000
_cell.angle_alpha   90.00
_cell.angle_beta   90.00
_cell.angle_gamma   90.00
#
_symmetry.space_group_name_H-M   'P 1'
#
loop_
_entity.id
_entity.type
_entity.pdbx_description
1 polymer ?
#
loop_
_entity_poly.entity_id
_entity_poly.type
_entity_poly.pdbx_seq_one_letter_code
_entity_poly.pdbx_strand_id
1 'polypeptide(L)'
;MSIRLDPRRVNALKHLAGEAGVRPGDLVRQWVEERLDASRGGPEAAPAASRGASLLERLEDLVTRVNALEAAASAGRARPELESAPDEPTGDAATAEAPAADEATQVSALPSAARVALHDEMIAVIRERGPLSAGELAVAIVERGRYSVPRSGKALDAKTVSQRVSNPTYRARFVRREGRIGLADQA
;
A
#
# COMPACT_ATOMS: atom_id res chain seq x y z
N MET A 1 -8.47 -8.02 19.69
CA MET A 1 -9.64 -7.12 19.58
C MET A 1 -9.96 -6.93 18.10
N SER A 2 -11.20 -7.17 17.68
CA SER A 2 -11.65 -6.88 16.31
C SER A 2 -12.64 -5.70 16.35
N ILE A 3 -12.42 -4.71 15.48
CA ILE A 3 -13.25 -3.50 15.40
C ILE A 3 -13.87 -3.47 14.00
N ARG A 4 -15.17 -3.17 13.93
CA ARG A 4 -15.85 -2.98 12.65
C ARG A 4 -15.62 -1.54 12.19
N LEU A 5 -14.92 -1.39 11.07
CA LEU A 5 -14.66 -0.11 10.42
C LEU A 5 -15.35 -0.09 9.06
N ASP A 6 -15.87 1.07 8.70
CA ASP A 6 -16.40 1.31 7.35
C ASP A 6 -15.29 1.08 6.30
N PRO A 7 -15.57 0.36 5.19
CA PRO A 7 -14.61 0.12 4.12
C PRO A 7 -13.90 1.39 3.61
N ARG A 8 -14.60 2.54 3.54
CA ARG A 8 -14.01 3.82 3.10
C ARG A 8 -12.94 4.30 4.07
N ARG A 9 -13.19 4.17 5.37
CA ARG A 9 -12.23 4.53 6.43
C ARG A 9 -11.02 3.60 6.44
N VAL A 10 -11.23 2.32 6.14
CA VAL A 10 -10.12 1.35 5.99
C VAL A 10 -9.22 1.72 4.81
N ASN A 11 -9.78 2.19 3.69
CA ASN A 11 -8.98 2.63 2.55
C ASN A 11 -8.20 3.92 2.84
N ALA A 12 -8.84 4.92 3.45
CA ALA A 12 -8.15 6.14 3.87
C ALA A 12 -6.98 5.84 4.84
N LEU A 13 -7.18 4.95 5.80
CA LEU A 13 -6.14 4.51 6.72
C LEU A 13 -4.96 3.85 6.01
N LYS A 14 -5.22 3.02 5.00
CA LYS A 14 -4.17 2.37 4.20
C LYS A 14 -3.35 3.38 3.40
N HIS A 15 -3.99 4.40 2.84
CA HIS A 15 -3.30 5.48 2.13
C HIS A 15 -2.39 6.26 3.08
N LEU A 16 -2.91 6.75 4.21
CA LEU A 16 -2.13 7.48 5.20
C LEU A 16 -0.96 6.66 5.76
N ALA A 17 -1.18 5.36 6.00
CA ALA A 17 -0.11 4.46 6.42
C ALA A 17 0.95 4.26 5.33
N GLY A 18 0.54 4.18 4.07
CA GLY A 18 1.44 4.12 2.91
C GLY A 18 2.30 5.37 2.78
N GLU A 19 1.71 6.56 2.93
CA GLU A 19 2.41 7.85 2.92
C GLU A 19 3.42 7.97 4.05
N ALA A 20 3.05 7.52 5.26
CA ALA A 20 3.91 7.53 6.43
C ALA A 20 4.93 6.37 6.46
N GLY A 21 4.88 5.44 5.49
CA GLY A 21 5.77 4.27 5.43
C GLY A 21 5.58 3.25 6.57
N VAL A 22 4.45 3.31 7.28
CA VAL A 22 4.14 2.44 8.43
C VAL A 22 3.01 1.46 8.09
N ARG A 23 2.81 0.44 8.93
CA ARG A 23 1.67 -0.46 8.73
C ARG A 23 0.38 0.22 9.22
N PRO A 24 -0.77 -0.02 8.56
CA PRO A 24 -2.05 0.55 8.99
C PRO A 24 -2.41 0.26 10.45
N GLY A 25 -2.05 -0.93 10.95
CA GLY A 25 -2.28 -1.30 12.36
C GLY A 25 -1.40 -0.52 13.34
N ASP A 26 -0.15 -0.23 12.95
CA ASP A 26 0.79 0.52 13.79
C ASP A 26 0.37 1.99 13.88
N LEU A 27 -0.10 2.56 12.77
CA LEU A 27 -0.67 3.91 12.73
C LEU A 27 -1.90 4.05 13.63
N VAL A 28 -2.81 3.08 13.62
CA VAL A 28 -3.97 3.07 14.52
C VAL A 28 -3.53 2.94 15.97
N ARG A 29 -2.55 2.07 16.25
CA ARG A 29 -2.03 1.88 17.60
C ARG A 29 -1.45 3.18 18.15
N GLN A 30 -0.55 3.82 17.40
CA GLN A 30 0.04 5.09 17.77
C GLN A 30 -1.04 6.16 18.00
N TRP A 31 -2.01 6.27 17.11
CA TRP A 31 -3.10 7.23 17.26
C TRP A 31 -3.96 6.96 18.51
N VAL A 32 -4.27 5.71 18.82
CA VAL A 32 -5.01 5.34 20.04
C VAL A 32 -4.20 5.65 21.28
N GLU A 33 -2.90 5.35 21.28
CA GLU A 33 -1.98 5.67 22.38
C GLU A 33 -1.92 7.19 22.60
N GLU A 34 -1.71 7.99 21.55
CA GLU A 34 -1.73 9.46 21.62
C GLU A 34 -3.05 10.01 22.15
N ARG A 35 -4.19 9.43 21.73
CA ARG A 35 -5.52 9.85 22.22
C ARG A 35 -5.75 9.48 23.68
N LEU A 36 -5.30 8.30 24.12
CA LEU A 36 -5.39 7.86 25.50
C LEU A 36 -4.49 8.69 26.40
N ASP A 37 -3.27 9.00 25.95
CA ASP A 37 -2.32 9.84 26.67
C ASP A 37 -2.85 11.28 26.77
N ALA A 38 -3.42 11.83 25.70
CA ALA A 38 -4.10 13.12 25.73
C ALA A 38 -5.33 13.13 26.67
N SER A 39 -6.06 12.01 26.76
CA SER A 39 -7.21 11.89 27.67
C SER A 39 -6.79 11.71 29.13
N ARG A 40 -5.61 11.11 29.38
CA ARG A 40 -5.03 10.90 30.72
C ARG A 40 -4.27 12.13 31.22
N GLY A 41 -3.71 12.92 30.32
CA GLY A 41 -2.88 14.08 30.65
C GLY A 41 -3.65 15.30 31.14
N GLY A 42 -4.98 15.34 31.04
CA GLY A 42 -5.75 16.57 31.25
C GLY A 42 -5.25 17.72 30.37
N PRO A 43 -5.76 18.95 30.50
CA PRO A 43 -5.27 20.12 29.73
C PRO A 43 -3.83 20.56 30.09
N GLU A 44 -3.00 19.68 30.69
CA GLU A 44 -1.69 20.02 31.26
C GLU A 44 -0.56 19.06 30.82
N ALA A 45 -0.76 18.23 29.79
CA ALA A 45 0.33 17.48 29.17
C ALA A 45 0.97 18.29 28.02
N ALA A 46 1.98 19.09 28.36
CA ALA A 46 2.61 20.11 27.53
C ALA A 46 3.86 19.67 26.72
N PRO A 47 3.74 18.74 25.75
CA PRO A 47 4.68 18.74 24.61
C PRO A 47 4.00 18.87 23.23
N ALA A 48 2.77 18.39 23.05
CA ALA A 48 2.03 18.52 21.77
C ALA A 48 1.48 19.94 21.57
N ALA A 49 1.05 20.61 22.64
CA ALA A 49 0.64 22.02 22.60
C ALA A 49 1.82 22.95 22.27
N SER A 50 3.02 22.64 22.77
CA SER A 50 4.25 23.39 22.46
C SER A 50 4.71 23.16 21.00
N ARG A 51 4.55 21.95 20.47
CA ARG A 51 4.76 21.66 19.04
C ARG A 51 3.70 22.34 18.14
N GLY A 52 2.46 22.44 18.61
CA GLY A 52 1.39 23.20 17.95
C GLY A 52 1.67 24.71 17.94
N ALA A 53 2.12 25.26 19.07
CA ALA A 53 2.48 26.67 19.18
C ALA A 53 3.67 27.04 18.27
N SER A 54 4.72 26.20 18.24
CA SER A 54 5.88 26.40 17.34
C SER A 54 5.55 26.21 15.86
N LEU A 55 4.54 25.40 15.52
CA LEU A 55 4.03 25.31 14.15
C LEU A 55 3.24 26.55 13.75
N LEU A 56 2.41 27.09 14.65
CA LEU A 56 1.68 28.34 14.43
C LEU A 56 2.63 29.52 14.25
N GLU A 57 3.67 29.62 15.08
CA GLU A 57 4.70 30.66 14.97
C GLU A 57 5.46 30.58 13.63
N ARG A 58 5.79 29.37 13.16
CA ARG A 58 6.40 29.16 11.83
C ARG A 58 5.45 29.53 10.68
N LEU A 59 4.15 29.28 10.84
CA LEU A 59 3.16 29.69 9.86
C LEU A 59 3.01 31.22 9.81
N GLU A 60 3.01 31.88 10.96
CA GLU A 60 2.97 33.36 11.03
C GLU A 60 4.22 34.01 10.41
N ASP A 61 5.41 33.45 10.66
CA ASP A 61 6.66 33.90 10.03
C ASP A 61 6.64 33.72 8.50
N LEU A 62 6.14 32.57 8.02
CA LEU A 62 5.97 32.30 6.59
C LEU A 62 4.98 33.28 5.94
N VAL A 63 3.83 33.54 6.58
CA VAL A 63 2.85 34.51 6.09
C VAL A 63 3.46 35.90 6.03
N THR A 64 4.22 36.30 7.04
CA THR A 64 4.91 37.60 7.08
C THR A 64 5.92 37.72 5.94
N ARG A 65 6.70 36.66 5.67
CA ARG A 65 7.69 36.64 4.60
C ARG A 65 7.06 36.66 3.21
N VAL A 66 5.94 35.96 3.01
CA VAL A 66 5.19 36.01 1.75
C VAL A 66 4.64 37.41 1.52
N ASN A 67 4.01 38.02 2.53
CA ASN A 67 3.51 39.39 2.43
C ASN A 67 4.64 40.40 2.11
N ALA A 68 5.82 40.23 2.71
CA ALA A 68 6.99 41.06 2.42
C ALA A 68 7.49 40.88 0.98
N LEU A 69 7.49 39.64 0.46
CA LEU A 69 7.86 39.34 -0.93
C LEU A 69 6.83 39.87 -1.92
N GLU A 70 5.53 39.78 -1.61
CA GLU A 70 4.45 40.33 -2.42
C GLU A 70 4.47 41.86 -2.44
N ALA A 71 4.79 42.49 -1.29
CA ALA A 71 5.00 43.93 -1.21
C ALA A 71 6.23 44.38 -2.03
N ALA A 72 7.34 43.64 -1.97
CA ALA A 72 8.53 43.91 -2.77
C ALA A 72 8.27 43.70 -4.28
N ALA A 73 7.50 42.67 -4.65
CA ALA A 73 7.10 42.43 -6.03
C ALA A 73 6.14 43.51 -6.56
N SER A 74 5.27 44.05 -5.70
CA SER A 74 4.37 45.15 -6.03
C SER A 74 5.12 46.49 -6.15
N ALA A 75 6.15 46.71 -5.32
CA ALA A 75 7.01 47.89 -5.39
C ALA A 75 7.93 47.90 -6.63
N GLY A 76 8.27 46.72 -7.17
CA GLY A 76 9.06 46.57 -8.40
C GLY A 76 8.28 46.80 -9.71
N ARG A 77 6.96 47.03 -9.65
CA ARG A 77 6.08 47.24 -10.82
C ARG A 77 5.76 48.73 -11.06
N ALA A 78 6.78 49.59 -11.01
CA ALA A 78 6.74 50.94 -11.58
C ALA A 78 7.82 51.03 -12.68
N ARG A 79 7.36 51.07 -13.94
CA ARG A 79 8.09 50.90 -15.21
C ARG A 79 8.87 52.17 -15.66
N PRO A 80 9.76 52.08 -16.68
CA PRO A 80 9.38 52.39 -18.08
C PRO A 80 10.04 51.37 -19.07
N GLU A 81 9.47 50.83 -20.15
CA GLU A 81 8.72 51.30 -21.33
C GLU A 81 9.54 52.12 -22.34
N LEU A 82 9.94 51.45 -23.44
CA LEU A 82 10.23 51.91 -24.81
C LEU A 82 10.30 50.60 -25.65
N GLU A 83 9.29 50.16 -26.41
CA GLU A 83 8.69 50.66 -27.66
C GLU A 83 9.42 50.18 -28.94
N SER A 84 8.59 49.65 -29.86
CA SER A 84 8.77 49.36 -31.30
C SER A 84 9.30 47.98 -31.74
N ALA A 85 8.37 47.20 -32.31
CA ALA A 85 8.56 46.14 -33.31
C ALA A 85 8.81 46.76 -34.72
N PRO A 86 8.88 46.02 -35.85
CA PRO A 86 8.92 44.56 -36.11
C PRO A 86 10.00 44.13 -37.14
N ASP A 87 10.25 42.82 -37.29
CA ASP A 87 10.47 42.15 -38.60
C ASP A 87 10.44 40.61 -38.40
N GLU A 88 9.45 39.96 -38.98
CA GLU A 88 9.36 38.51 -39.30
C GLU A 88 10.15 38.26 -40.63
N PRO A 89 10.49 37.04 -41.12
CA PRO A 89 9.79 35.77 -40.89
C PRO A 89 10.63 34.46 -40.91
N THR A 90 9.93 33.33 -40.68
CA THR A 90 10.00 32.03 -41.40
C THR A 90 10.54 30.81 -40.65
N GLY A 91 9.73 29.74 -40.67
CA GLY A 91 10.12 28.34 -40.49
C GLY A 91 9.20 27.61 -39.51
N ASP A 92 7.93 27.40 -39.83
CA ASP A 92 7.36 26.23 -40.55
C ASP A 92 7.21 24.95 -39.70
N ALA A 93 6.07 24.29 -39.97
CA ALA A 93 5.71 22.90 -39.71
C ALA A 93 5.00 22.50 -38.38
N ALA A 94 3.67 22.39 -38.53
CA ALA A 94 2.79 21.25 -38.18
C ALA A 94 2.60 20.89 -36.69
N THR A 95 1.43 21.13 -36.08
CA THR A 95 0.14 20.41 -36.25
C THR A 95 0.23 18.90 -35.97
N ALA A 96 -0.26 18.47 -34.79
CA ALA A 96 -1.46 17.61 -34.67
C ALA A 96 -1.54 16.97 -33.28
N GLU A 97 -2.65 17.23 -32.60
CA GLU A 97 -3.13 16.54 -31.42
C GLU A 97 -4.08 15.40 -31.84
N ALA A 98 -4.07 14.30 -31.06
CA ALA A 98 -5.17 13.34 -30.84
C ALA A 98 -5.35 12.14 -31.83
N PRO A 99 -6.27 11.18 -31.58
CA PRO A 99 -5.95 9.84 -31.05
C PRO A 99 -6.57 8.65 -31.83
N ALA A 100 -6.06 7.42 -31.69
CA ALA A 100 -6.73 6.15 -32.05
C ALA A 100 -5.85 4.99 -31.52
N ALA A 101 -6.32 4.10 -30.63
CA ALA A 101 -7.13 2.90 -30.88
C ALA A 101 -6.37 1.79 -31.65
N ASP A 102 -6.54 0.55 -31.15
CA ASP A 102 -6.06 -0.74 -31.70
C ASP A 102 -4.54 -1.00 -31.54
N GLU A 103 -4.03 -2.14 -31.08
CA GLU A 103 -4.49 -3.53 -31.10
C GLU A 103 -3.86 -4.32 -29.94
N ALA A 104 -4.51 -5.40 -29.55
CA ALA A 104 -4.04 -6.39 -28.59
C ALA A 104 -2.81 -7.15 -29.11
N THR A 105 -1.62 -6.85 -28.58
CA THR A 105 -0.49 -7.77 -28.70
C THR A 105 -0.62 -8.87 -27.65
N GLN A 106 -1.38 -9.92 -27.97
CA GLN A 106 -1.20 -11.23 -27.35
C GLN A 106 0.19 -11.75 -27.73
N VAL A 107 1.18 -11.41 -26.91
CA VAL A 107 2.46 -12.12 -26.94
C VAL A 107 2.23 -13.48 -26.30
N SER A 108 2.04 -14.47 -27.17
CA SER A 108 2.20 -15.89 -26.85
C SER A 108 3.58 -16.09 -26.23
N ALA A 109 3.63 -16.13 -24.90
CA ALA A 109 4.76 -16.63 -24.16
C ALA A 109 4.49 -18.11 -23.84
N LEU A 110 5.38 -18.99 -24.29
CA LEU A 110 5.53 -20.36 -23.81
C LEU A 110 5.37 -20.39 -22.27
N PRO A 111 4.85 -21.47 -21.66
CA PRO A 111 4.31 -21.44 -20.30
C PRO A 111 5.41 -21.08 -19.32
N SER A 112 5.51 -19.80 -18.97
CA SER A 112 6.21 -19.35 -17.78
C SER A 112 5.51 -20.07 -16.66
N ALA A 113 6.16 -21.08 -16.06
CA ALA A 113 5.62 -21.94 -15.03
C ALA A 113 4.72 -21.11 -14.11
N ALA A 114 3.40 -21.23 -14.34
CA ALA A 114 2.45 -20.27 -13.83
C ALA A 114 2.56 -20.33 -12.32
N ARG A 115 3.05 -19.26 -11.70
CA ARG A 115 3.30 -19.21 -10.25
C ARG A 115 1.99 -19.58 -9.56
N VAL A 116 1.96 -20.76 -8.95
CA VAL A 116 0.72 -21.31 -8.43
C VAL A 116 0.43 -20.68 -7.07
N ALA A 117 -0.83 -20.34 -6.81
CA ALA A 117 -1.23 -19.80 -5.52
C ALA A 117 -1.04 -20.87 -4.42
N LEU A 118 -0.67 -20.46 -3.20
CA LEU A 118 -0.37 -21.37 -2.10
C LEU A 118 -1.44 -22.44 -1.87
N HIS A 119 -2.72 -22.05 -1.97
CA HIS A 119 -3.83 -22.95 -1.71
C HIS A 119 -4.01 -24.00 -2.79
N ASP A 120 -3.74 -23.68 -4.06
CA ASP A 120 -3.80 -24.64 -5.16
C ASP A 120 -2.65 -25.64 -5.07
N GLU A 121 -1.46 -25.19 -4.66
CA GLU A 121 -0.33 -26.09 -4.35
C GLU A 121 -0.63 -27.01 -3.17
N MET A 122 -1.23 -26.49 -2.08
CA MET A 122 -1.66 -27.32 -0.95
C MET A 122 -2.66 -28.39 -1.40
N ILE A 123 -3.64 -28.04 -2.26
CA ILE A 123 -4.60 -29.00 -2.80
C ILE A 123 -3.89 -30.06 -3.63
N ALA A 124 -2.95 -29.67 -4.50
CA ALA A 124 -2.19 -30.60 -5.32
C ALA A 124 -1.36 -31.58 -4.47
N VAL A 125 -0.64 -31.08 -3.46
CA VAL A 125 0.16 -31.93 -2.56
C VAL A 125 -0.72 -32.90 -1.76
N ILE A 126 -1.87 -32.45 -1.26
CA ILE A 126 -2.78 -33.32 -0.52
C ILE A 126 -3.40 -34.38 -1.44
N ARG A 127 -3.69 -34.06 -2.71
CA ARG A 127 -4.14 -35.06 -3.70
C ARG A 127 -3.07 -36.11 -4.01
N GLU A 128 -1.80 -35.73 -4.01
CA GLU A 128 -0.67 -36.62 -4.32
C GLU A 128 -0.24 -37.48 -3.13
N ARG A 129 -0.09 -36.87 -1.93
CA ARG A 129 0.51 -37.50 -0.75
C ARG A 129 -0.50 -37.84 0.37
N GLY A 130 -1.75 -37.43 0.22
CA GLY A 130 -2.79 -37.59 1.25
C GLY A 130 -2.73 -36.52 2.35
N PRO A 131 -3.49 -36.71 3.45
CA PRO A 131 -3.56 -35.75 4.53
C PRO A 131 -2.22 -35.66 5.28
N LEU A 132 -1.66 -34.45 5.36
CA LEU A 132 -0.35 -34.18 5.92
C LEU A 132 -0.43 -33.11 7.01
N SER A 133 0.56 -33.06 7.91
CA SER A 133 0.69 -31.97 8.86
C SER A 133 1.05 -30.66 8.15
N ALA A 134 0.85 -29.52 8.82
CA ALA A 134 1.18 -28.21 8.26
C ALA A 134 2.69 -28.04 7.95
N GLY A 135 3.56 -28.69 8.74
CA GLY A 135 5.00 -28.68 8.52
C GLY A 135 5.41 -29.53 7.31
N GLU A 136 4.85 -30.73 7.19
CA GLU A 136 5.10 -31.61 6.04
C GLU A 136 4.57 -30.99 4.74
N LEU A 137 3.41 -30.32 4.78
CA LEU A 137 2.91 -29.56 3.63
C LEU A 137 3.84 -28.42 3.24
N ALA A 138 4.39 -27.68 4.20
CA ALA A 138 5.33 -26.60 3.91
C ALA A 138 6.59 -27.14 3.20
N VAL A 139 7.15 -28.24 3.69
CA VAL A 139 8.31 -28.91 3.08
C VAL A 139 7.97 -29.39 1.67
N ALA A 140 6.86 -30.11 1.49
CA ALA A 140 6.45 -30.65 0.19
C ALA A 140 6.18 -29.56 -0.86
N ILE A 141 5.64 -28.40 -0.46
CA ILE A 141 5.41 -27.27 -1.36
C ILE A 141 6.74 -26.61 -1.75
N VAL A 142 7.68 -26.48 -0.81
CA VAL A 142 9.03 -25.97 -1.10
C VAL A 142 9.79 -26.92 -2.02
N GLU A 143 9.71 -28.23 -1.80
CA GLU A 143 10.29 -29.27 -2.68
C GLU A 143 9.79 -29.16 -4.12
N ARG A 144 8.49 -28.88 -4.33
CA ARG A 144 7.92 -28.71 -5.67
C ARG A 144 8.39 -27.41 -6.33
N GLY A 145 8.79 -26.40 -5.57
CA GLY A 145 9.32 -25.13 -6.09
C GLY A 145 8.34 -24.28 -6.92
N ARG A 146 7.06 -24.67 -6.99
CA ARG A 146 6.02 -24.02 -7.81
C ARG A 146 5.37 -22.82 -7.13
N TYR A 147 5.50 -22.73 -5.81
CA TYR A 147 4.99 -21.60 -5.02
C TYR A 147 6.05 -20.50 -4.92
N SER A 148 5.70 -19.30 -5.36
CA SER A 148 6.55 -18.11 -5.15
C SER A 148 6.15 -17.40 -3.86
N VAL A 149 7.09 -17.33 -2.89
CA VAL A 149 6.83 -16.64 -1.62
C VAL A 149 6.67 -15.13 -1.87
N PRO A 150 5.63 -14.48 -1.33
CA PRO A 150 5.43 -13.04 -1.49
C PRO A 150 6.58 -12.24 -0.85
N ARG A 151 7.39 -11.58 -1.68
CA ARG A 151 8.35 -10.47 -1.42
C ARG A 151 9.35 -10.58 -0.24
N SER A 152 9.25 -11.56 0.64
CA SER A 152 9.93 -11.58 1.93
C SER A 152 11.19 -12.45 1.95
N GLY A 153 11.45 -13.27 0.91
CA GLY A 153 12.59 -14.20 0.87
C GLY A 153 12.58 -15.30 1.95
N LYS A 154 11.60 -15.31 2.87
CA LYS A 154 11.47 -16.31 3.93
C LYS A 154 10.91 -17.61 3.37
N ALA A 155 11.47 -18.75 3.79
CA ALA A 155 10.92 -20.05 3.44
C ALA A 155 9.47 -20.19 3.90
N LEU A 156 8.68 -20.97 3.18
CA LEU A 156 7.30 -21.30 3.57
C LEU A 156 7.35 -22.07 4.90
N ASP A 157 6.61 -21.57 5.89
CA ASP A 157 6.56 -22.14 7.24
C ASP A 157 5.18 -22.76 7.54
N ALA A 158 5.15 -23.71 8.46
CA ALA A 158 3.95 -24.38 8.97
C ALA A 158 2.89 -23.38 9.46
N LYS A 159 3.32 -22.24 10.02
CA LYS A 159 2.42 -21.15 10.42
C LYS A 159 1.68 -20.53 9.23
N THR A 160 2.37 -20.30 8.12
CA THR A 160 1.79 -19.73 6.90
C THR A 160 0.78 -20.69 6.26
N VAL A 161 1.11 -21.99 6.23
CA VAL A 161 0.19 -23.04 5.78
C VAL A 161 -1.04 -23.10 6.69
N SER A 162 -0.84 -23.11 8.02
CA SER A 162 -1.92 -23.12 9.00
C SER A 162 -2.84 -21.91 8.87
N GLN A 163 -2.28 -20.72 8.68
CA GLN A 163 -3.03 -19.50 8.45
C GLN A 163 -3.83 -19.55 7.14
N ARG A 164 -3.28 -20.15 6.09
CA ARG A 164 -3.98 -20.33 4.81
C ARG A 164 -5.18 -21.27 4.94
N VAL A 165 -5.02 -22.39 5.64
CA VAL A 165 -6.13 -23.33 5.95
C VAL A 165 -7.22 -22.66 6.77
N SER A 166 -6.85 -21.84 7.75
CA SER A 166 -7.82 -21.17 8.63
C SER A 166 -8.50 -19.94 8.01
N ASN A 167 -8.09 -19.52 6.81
CA ASN A 167 -8.67 -18.36 6.14
C ASN A 167 -10.13 -18.65 5.70
N PRO A 168 -11.13 -17.83 6.06
CA PRO A 168 -12.54 -18.04 5.71
C PRO A 168 -12.81 -18.30 4.23
N THR A 169 -12.03 -17.70 3.34
CA THR A 169 -12.16 -17.87 1.88
C THR A 169 -11.80 -19.29 1.43
N TYR A 170 -10.86 -19.95 2.12
CA TYR A 170 -10.30 -21.24 1.70
C TYR A 170 -10.61 -22.38 2.67
N ARG A 171 -11.06 -22.08 3.90
CA ARG A 171 -11.30 -23.07 4.95
C ARG A 171 -12.29 -24.17 4.54
N ALA A 172 -13.25 -23.86 3.66
CA ALA A 172 -14.22 -24.85 3.19
C ALA A 172 -13.58 -25.96 2.34
N ARG A 173 -12.37 -25.75 1.81
CA ARG A 173 -11.65 -26.72 0.97
C ARG A 173 -10.77 -27.67 1.78
N PHE A 174 -10.52 -27.38 3.06
CA PHE A 174 -9.57 -28.10 3.90
C PHE A 174 -10.23 -28.55 5.20
N VAL A 175 -9.99 -29.80 5.59
CA VAL A 175 -10.47 -30.36 6.86
C VAL A 175 -9.28 -30.75 7.72
N ARG A 176 -9.39 -30.52 9.03
CA ARG A 176 -8.39 -30.97 10.01
C ARG A 176 -8.93 -32.19 10.75
N ARG A 177 -8.23 -33.32 10.65
CA ARG A 177 -8.49 -34.54 11.43
C ARG A 177 -7.18 -34.99 12.05
N GLU A 178 -7.18 -35.24 13.35
CA GLU A 178 -6.01 -35.78 14.07
C GLU A 178 -4.70 -34.98 13.87
N GLY A 179 -4.80 -33.66 13.75
CA GLY A 179 -3.64 -32.79 13.51
C GLY A 179 -3.10 -32.79 12.06
N ARG A 180 -3.73 -33.55 11.15
CA ARG A 180 -3.43 -33.56 9.72
C ARG A 180 -4.45 -32.72 8.93
N ILE A 181 -3.99 -32.13 7.83
CA ILE A 181 -4.77 -31.31 6.91
C ILE A 181 -5.08 -32.16 5.67
N GLY A 182 -6.36 -32.44 5.45
CA GLY A 182 -6.90 -33.12 4.27
C GLY A 182 -7.83 -32.22 3.46
N LEU A 183 -8.35 -32.74 2.35
CA LEU A 183 -9.36 -32.05 1.54
C LEU A 183 -10.77 -32.32 2.06
N ALA A 184 -11.63 -31.31 2.00
CA ALA A 184 -13.02 -31.42 2.42
C ALA A 184 -13.84 -32.37 1.54
N ASP A 185 -13.55 -32.43 0.24
CA ASP A 185 -14.25 -33.30 -0.71
C ASP A 185 -13.85 -34.78 -0.60
N GLN A 186 -12.83 -35.11 0.21
CA GLN A 186 -12.33 -36.47 0.44
C GLN A 186 -12.65 -36.99 1.86
N ALA A 187 -13.52 -36.28 2.60
CA ALA A 187 -13.76 -36.49 4.03
C ALA A 187 -15.08 -37.18 4.35
#